data_AF-A0A934KS49-F1
#
_entry.id   AF-A0A934KS49-F1
#
_cell.length_a   1.000
_cell.length_b   1.000
_cell.length_c   1.000
_cell.angle_alpha   90.00
_cell.angle_beta   90.00
_cell.angle_gamma   90.00
#
_symmetry.space_group_name_H-M   'P 1'
#
loop_
_entity.id
_entity.type
_entity.pdbx_description
1 polymer ?
#
loop_
_entity_poly.entity_id
_entity_poly.type
_entity_poly.pdbx_seq_one_letter_code
_entity_poly.pdbx_strand_id
1 'polypeptide(L)'
;MKTLFCLFICIVPIIGFSQEIHTPLEIRRETTYQNFGDYAQHAPALTALIVIFAKKDKMGFWQFTKSYGATLGLTYVLKYAINKPRPDGSTDGKAFPSGHTAVSFSGASFLQRRYGWEYGIPAYAVAGLVAYTRIEGIDDRHDGWDILGGIVVGVGSTYLFTTPYQKEHLELSFKSGGGDYLIGFKYKF
;
A
#
# COMPACT_ATOMS: atom_id res chain seq x y z
N MET A 1 28.02 -69.64 17.41
CA MET A 1 26.83 -69.38 16.54
C MET A 1 25.94 -68.37 17.24
N LYS A 2 25.34 -67.46 16.45
CA LYS A 2 24.30 -66.46 16.78
C LYS A 2 24.80 -65.03 17.05
N THR A 3 25.10 -64.37 15.93
CA THR A 3 24.65 -63.01 15.54
C THR A 3 24.00 -62.15 16.62
N LEU A 4 24.67 -61.06 17.02
CA LEU A 4 24.06 -59.93 17.72
C LEU A 4 23.61 -58.92 16.66
N PHE A 5 22.31 -58.88 16.41
CA PHE A 5 21.67 -58.02 15.41
C PHE A 5 21.35 -56.65 16.03
N CYS A 6 21.71 -55.59 15.30
CA CYS A 6 21.38 -54.19 15.61
C CYS A 6 19.87 -54.00 15.83
N LEU A 7 19.51 -53.28 16.89
CA LEU A 7 18.19 -52.69 17.03
C LEU A 7 18.35 -51.23 17.50
N PHE A 8 18.68 -50.37 16.53
CA PHE A 8 18.44 -48.94 16.67
C PHE A 8 16.92 -48.75 16.59
N ILE A 9 16.28 -48.49 17.72
CA ILE A 9 14.89 -48.07 17.77
C ILE A 9 14.87 -46.62 17.27
N CYS A 10 14.61 -46.45 15.97
CA CYS A 10 14.22 -45.17 15.41
C CYS A 10 12.86 -44.79 16.00
N ILE A 11 12.87 -43.97 17.06
CA ILE A 11 11.69 -43.21 17.47
C ILE A 11 11.50 -42.15 16.38
N VAL A 12 10.68 -42.47 15.38
CA VAL A 12 10.12 -41.48 14.47
C VAL A 12 9.10 -40.71 15.31
N PRO A 13 9.28 -39.40 15.59
CA PRO A 13 8.17 -38.62 16.08
C PRO A 13 7.17 -38.55 14.92
N ILE A 14 6.00 -39.16 15.12
CA ILE A 14 4.83 -38.91 14.29
C ILE A 14 4.51 -37.44 14.52
N ILE A 15 5.08 -36.57 13.67
CA ILE A 15 4.58 -35.21 13.51
C ILE A 15 3.23 -35.41 12.86
N GLY A 16 2.19 -35.49 13.70
CA GLY A 16 0.83 -35.42 13.24
C GLY A 16 0.71 -34.18 12.39
N PHE A 17 0.24 -34.35 11.15
CA PHE A 17 -0.38 -33.27 10.40
C PHE A 17 -1.54 -32.77 11.26
N SER A 18 -1.29 -31.76 12.09
CA SER A 18 -2.34 -30.98 12.71
C SER A 18 -2.98 -30.20 11.57
N GLN A 19 -4.08 -30.68 11.02
CA GLN A 19 -4.96 -29.78 10.27
C GLN A 19 -5.42 -28.73 11.28
N GLU A 20 -5.04 -27.47 11.06
CA GLU A 20 -5.65 -26.38 11.83
C GLU A 20 -7.14 -26.38 11.53
N ILE A 21 -7.94 -26.78 12.52
CA ILE A 21 -9.39 -26.78 12.41
C ILE A 21 -9.84 -25.35 12.66
N HIS A 22 -9.99 -24.56 11.60
CA HIS A 22 -10.56 -23.21 11.70
C HIS A 22 -11.96 -23.31 12.30
N THR A 23 -12.19 -22.57 13.38
CA THR A 23 -13.50 -22.54 14.03
C THR A 23 -14.48 -21.69 13.20
N PRO A 24 -15.81 -21.92 13.27
CA PRO A 24 -16.78 -21.06 12.59
C PRO A 24 -16.69 -19.58 12.99
N LEU A 25 -16.19 -19.29 14.20
CA LEU A 25 -15.95 -17.93 14.68
C LEU A 25 -14.73 -17.29 14.00
N GLU A 26 -13.66 -18.06 13.85
CA GLU A 26 -12.41 -17.65 13.20
C GLU A 26 -12.62 -17.34 11.72
N ILE A 27 -13.28 -18.24 10.99
CA ILE A 27 -13.67 -18.04 9.59
C ILE A 27 -14.48 -16.74 9.43
N ARG A 28 -15.44 -16.49 10.32
CA ARG A 28 -16.23 -15.25 10.31
C ARG A 28 -15.37 -14.01 10.53
N ARG A 29 -14.42 -14.07 11.47
CA ARG A 29 -13.50 -12.96 11.79
C ARG A 29 -12.60 -12.65 10.61
N GLU A 30 -11.92 -13.65 10.05
CA GLU A 30 -11.03 -13.51 8.89
C GLU A 30 -11.77 -13.02 7.65
N THR A 31 -12.98 -13.53 7.40
CA THR A 31 -13.87 -13.02 6.34
C THR A 31 -14.21 -11.54 6.56
N THR A 32 -14.45 -11.13 7.81
CA THR A 32 -14.75 -9.74 8.15
C THR A 32 -13.55 -8.84 7.90
N TYR A 33 -12.34 -9.27 8.27
CA TYR A 33 -11.09 -8.55 7.96
C TYR A 33 -10.88 -8.44 6.45
N GLN A 34 -11.09 -9.54 5.73
CA GLN A 34 -10.94 -9.54 4.28
C GLN A 34 -11.87 -8.53 3.61
N ASN A 35 -13.17 -8.61 3.91
CA ASN A 35 -14.18 -7.69 3.39
C ASN A 35 -13.84 -6.24 3.74
N PHE A 36 -13.45 -5.97 4.99
CA PHE A 36 -13.04 -4.63 5.40
C PHE A 36 -11.88 -4.11 4.54
N GLY A 37 -10.82 -4.91 4.36
CA GLY A 37 -9.69 -4.51 3.53
C GLY A 37 -10.05 -4.28 2.06
N ASP A 38 -10.97 -5.08 1.51
CA ASP A 38 -11.44 -4.97 0.12
C ASP A 38 -12.12 -3.62 -0.14
N TYR A 39 -12.89 -3.12 0.84
CA TYR A 39 -13.51 -1.79 0.75
C TYR A 39 -12.53 -0.67 1.15
N ALA A 40 -11.79 -0.84 2.24
CA ALA A 40 -10.96 0.20 2.83
C ALA A 40 -9.74 0.56 1.97
N GLN A 41 -9.25 -0.35 1.12
CA GLN A 41 -8.08 -0.10 0.26
C GLN A 41 -8.20 1.16 -0.61
N HIS A 42 -9.42 1.50 -1.03
CA HIS A 42 -9.67 2.64 -1.91
C HIS A 42 -9.88 3.94 -1.15
N ALA A 43 -10.07 3.90 0.17
CA ALA A 43 -10.36 5.09 0.96
C ALA A 43 -9.25 6.17 0.84
N PRO A 44 -7.94 5.86 0.96
CA PRO A 44 -6.89 6.87 0.78
C PRO A 44 -6.90 7.52 -0.61
N ALA A 45 -7.15 6.73 -1.66
CA ALA A 45 -7.21 7.22 -3.04
C ALA A 45 -8.44 8.12 -3.28
N LEU A 46 -9.60 7.74 -2.75
CA LEU A 46 -10.81 8.57 -2.80
C LEU A 46 -10.63 9.87 -2.03
N THR A 47 -10.00 9.82 -0.85
CA THR A 47 -9.66 11.03 -0.09
C THR A 47 -8.71 11.92 -0.88
N ALA A 48 -7.69 11.37 -1.55
CA ALA A 48 -6.81 12.13 -2.43
C ALA A 48 -7.59 12.88 -3.52
N LEU A 49 -8.50 12.20 -4.21
CA LEU A 49 -9.37 12.82 -5.22
C LEU A 49 -10.25 13.93 -4.64
N ILE A 50 -10.87 13.70 -3.48
CA ILE A 50 -11.67 14.72 -2.79
C ILE A 50 -10.83 15.96 -2.49
N VAL A 51 -9.61 15.78 -1.95
CA VAL A 51 -8.72 16.91 -1.61
C VAL A 51 -8.22 17.62 -2.87
N ILE A 52 -7.90 16.89 -3.94
CA ILE A 52 -7.52 17.44 -5.24
C ILE A 52 -8.61 18.39 -5.76
N PHE A 53 -9.87 17.93 -5.76
CA PHE A 53 -10.99 18.73 -6.24
C PHE A 53 -11.29 19.91 -5.30
N ALA A 54 -11.28 19.68 -3.98
CA ALA A 54 -11.51 20.74 -2.99
C ALA A 54 -10.48 21.87 -3.08
N LYS A 55 -9.20 21.54 -3.33
CA LYS A 55 -8.11 22.52 -3.51
C LYS A 55 -7.95 23.00 -4.96
N LYS A 56 -8.76 22.52 -5.90
CA LYS A 56 -8.67 22.81 -7.36
C LYS A 56 -7.27 22.51 -7.93
N ASP A 57 -6.61 21.48 -7.42
CA ASP A 57 -5.22 21.13 -7.72
C ASP A 57 -5.09 20.35 -9.04
N LYS A 58 -5.16 21.06 -10.17
CA LYS A 58 -5.05 20.44 -11.51
C LYS A 58 -3.74 19.69 -11.72
N MET A 59 -2.63 20.19 -11.16
CA MET A 59 -1.34 19.51 -11.24
C MET A 59 -1.36 18.22 -10.40
N GLY A 60 -1.90 18.30 -9.19
CA GLY A 60 -2.09 17.14 -8.31
C GLY A 60 -2.97 16.06 -8.94
N PHE A 61 -4.03 16.43 -9.67
CA PHE A 61 -4.84 15.48 -10.42
C PHE A 61 -3.99 14.65 -11.39
N TRP A 62 -3.17 15.29 -12.22
CA TRP A 62 -2.32 14.58 -13.17
C TRP A 62 -1.20 13.79 -12.52
N GLN A 63 -0.60 14.29 -11.43
CA GLN A 63 0.40 13.55 -10.66
C GLN A 63 -0.22 12.31 -9.98
N PHE A 64 -1.44 12.43 -9.45
CA PHE A 64 -2.20 11.33 -8.89
C PHE A 64 -2.51 10.29 -9.95
N THR A 65 -3.04 10.69 -11.11
CA THR A 65 -3.33 9.76 -12.21
C THR A 65 -2.09 9.00 -12.66
N LYS A 66 -0.94 9.68 -12.81
CA LYS A 66 0.33 9.04 -13.20
C LYS A 66 0.84 8.08 -12.15
N SER A 67 0.92 8.51 -10.88
CA SER A 67 1.39 7.66 -9.78
C SER A 67 0.49 6.46 -9.56
N TYR A 68 -0.82 6.67 -9.45
CA TYR A 68 -1.80 5.60 -9.24
C TYR A 68 -1.86 4.63 -10.43
N GLY A 69 -1.81 5.15 -11.65
CA GLY A 69 -1.71 4.33 -12.87
C GLY A 69 -0.44 3.49 -12.90
N ALA A 70 0.71 4.07 -12.52
CA ALA A 70 1.97 3.34 -12.40
C ALA A 70 1.92 2.26 -11.32
N THR A 71 1.31 2.54 -10.16
CA THR A 71 1.08 1.55 -9.11
C THR A 71 0.30 0.35 -9.64
N LEU A 72 -0.84 0.58 -10.32
CA LEU A 72 -1.67 -0.49 -10.88
C LEU A 72 -0.91 -1.28 -11.95
N GLY A 73 -0.28 -0.59 -12.89
CA GLY A 73 0.47 -1.20 -13.99
C GLY A 73 1.63 -2.04 -13.48
N LEU A 74 2.46 -1.49 -12.59
CA LEU A 74 3.62 -2.18 -12.04
C LEU A 74 3.21 -3.36 -11.16
N THR A 75 2.17 -3.21 -10.34
CA THR A 75 1.61 -4.31 -9.54
C THR A 75 1.17 -5.46 -10.45
N TYR A 76 0.43 -5.16 -11.52
CA TYR A 76 -0.05 -6.17 -12.45
C TYR A 76 1.11 -6.85 -13.18
N VAL A 77 2.07 -6.08 -13.71
CA VAL A 77 3.26 -6.62 -14.37
C VAL A 77 4.03 -7.56 -13.43
N LEU A 78 4.29 -7.14 -12.18
CA LEU A 78 5.03 -7.96 -11.22
C LEU A 78 4.26 -9.22 -10.82
N LYS A 79 2.94 -9.15 -10.66
CA LYS A 79 2.09 -10.32 -10.39
C LYS A 79 2.24 -11.40 -11.43
N TYR A 80 2.27 -11.03 -12.71
CA TYR A 80 2.40 -11.98 -13.81
C TYR A 80 3.84 -12.40 -14.07
N ALA A 81 4.81 -11.51 -13.87
CA ALA A 81 6.22 -11.80 -14.09
C ALA A 81 6.81 -12.72 -13.01
N ILE A 82 6.45 -12.50 -11.74
CA ILE A 82 6.98 -13.28 -10.62
C ILE A 82 6.11 -14.50 -10.35
N ASN A 83 4.78 -14.38 -10.51
CA ASN A 83 3.80 -15.44 -10.33
C ASN A 83 4.03 -16.29 -9.05
N LYS A 84 4.34 -15.61 -7.93
CA LYS A 84 4.63 -16.26 -6.66
C LYS A 84 3.43 -17.12 -6.21
N PRO A 85 3.64 -18.39 -5.81
CA PRO A 85 2.61 -19.22 -5.18
C PRO A 85 2.03 -18.56 -3.92
N ARG A 86 0.76 -18.85 -3.64
CA ARG A 86 0.06 -18.30 -2.48
C ARG A 86 0.39 -19.12 -1.22
N PRO A 87 0.47 -18.51 -0.04
CA PRO A 87 0.78 -19.23 1.21
C PRO A 87 -0.25 -20.32 1.56
N ASP A 88 -1.53 -20.12 1.24
CA ASP A 88 -2.61 -21.12 1.35
C ASP A 88 -2.48 -22.33 0.43
N GLY A 89 -1.54 -22.32 -0.52
CA GLY A 89 -1.44 -23.36 -1.55
C GLY A 89 -2.52 -23.26 -2.65
N SER A 90 -3.24 -22.14 -2.75
CA SER A 90 -4.17 -21.89 -3.86
C SER A 90 -3.46 -21.85 -5.21
N THR A 91 -4.13 -22.35 -6.26
CA THR A 91 -3.54 -22.61 -7.59
C THR A 91 -3.55 -21.38 -8.51
N ASP A 92 -4.14 -20.27 -8.09
CA ASP A 92 -4.21 -19.03 -8.88
C ASP A 92 -2.91 -18.21 -8.85
N GLY A 93 -2.00 -18.51 -7.91
CA GLY A 93 -0.69 -17.89 -7.79
C GLY A 93 -0.76 -16.36 -7.62
N LYS A 94 0.22 -15.64 -8.17
CA LYS A 94 0.25 -14.16 -8.22
C LYS A 94 0.14 -13.49 -6.84
N ALA A 95 0.74 -14.09 -5.81
CA ALA A 95 0.77 -13.53 -4.47
C ALA A 95 1.53 -12.18 -4.44
N PHE A 96 2.71 -12.14 -5.05
CA PHE A 96 3.56 -10.96 -5.04
C PHE A 96 3.30 -10.01 -6.21
N PRO A 97 3.27 -8.68 -5.99
CA PRO A 97 3.06 -8.00 -4.71
C PRO A 97 1.57 -7.97 -4.34
N SER A 98 1.24 -7.63 -3.10
CA SER A 98 -0.13 -7.39 -2.66
C SER A 98 -0.70 -6.14 -3.34
N GLY A 99 -1.77 -6.32 -4.13
CA GLY A 99 -2.43 -5.21 -4.84
C GLY A 99 -3.21 -4.27 -3.92
N HIS A 100 -3.87 -4.82 -2.89
CA HIS A 100 -4.57 -4.03 -1.88
C HIS A 100 -3.61 -3.11 -1.12
N THR A 101 -2.45 -3.65 -0.76
CA THR A 101 -1.38 -2.88 -0.13
C THR A 101 -0.83 -1.82 -1.08
N ALA A 102 -0.54 -2.17 -2.35
CA ALA A 102 0.00 -1.22 -3.31
C ALA A 102 -0.95 -0.02 -3.54
N VAL A 103 -2.23 -0.28 -3.77
CA VAL A 103 -3.26 0.74 -4.01
C VAL A 103 -3.47 1.65 -2.79
N SER A 104 -3.61 1.06 -1.60
CA SER A 104 -3.83 1.83 -0.37
C SER A 104 -2.62 2.70 0.00
N PHE A 105 -1.40 2.15 -0.09
CA PHE A 105 -0.17 2.91 0.15
C PHE A 105 0.11 3.95 -0.94
N SER A 106 -0.31 3.73 -2.18
CA SER A 106 -0.23 4.75 -3.24
C SER A 106 -1.10 5.96 -2.91
N GLY A 107 -2.36 5.76 -2.50
CA GLY A 107 -3.23 6.86 -2.07
C GLY A 107 -2.72 7.58 -0.82
N ALA A 108 -2.27 6.81 0.19
CA ALA A 108 -1.76 7.37 1.44
C ALA A 108 -0.47 8.18 1.25
N SER A 109 0.48 7.63 0.48
CA SER A 109 1.71 8.35 0.13
C SER A 109 1.43 9.58 -0.73
N PHE A 110 0.43 9.54 -1.62
CA PHE A 110 0.09 10.72 -2.42
C PHE A 110 -0.42 11.85 -1.53
N LEU A 111 -1.34 11.55 -0.61
CA LEU A 111 -1.83 12.50 0.39
C LEU A 111 -0.68 13.09 1.22
N GLN A 112 0.22 12.24 1.71
CA GLN A 112 1.38 12.67 2.47
C GLN A 112 2.32 13.55 1.63
N ARG A 113 2.71 13.08 0.44
CA ARG A 113 3.71 13.73 -0.39
C ARG A 113 3.20 15.05 -0.97
N ARG A 114 1.94 15.08 -1.41
CA ARG A 114 1.30 16.25 -2.01
C ARG A 114 0.84 17.21 -0.93
N TYR A 115 0.03 16.78 0.03
CA TYR A 115 -0.67 17.68 0.96
C TYR A 115 -0.11 17.70 2.38
N GLY A 116 0.88 16.86 2.68
CA GLY A 116 1.57 16.86 3.97
C GLY A 116 1.05 15.81 4.94
N TRP A 117 1.74 15.70 6.08
CA TRP A 117 1.50 14.66 7.08
C TRP A 117 0.15 14.75 7.78
N GLU A 118 -0.50 15.92 7.78
CA GLU A 118 -1.86 16.06 8.31
C GLU A 118 -2.86 15.13 7.60
N TYR A 119 -2.69 14.93 6.29
CA TYR A 119 -3.43 13.94 5.51
C TYR A 119 -2.75 12.58 5.50
N GLY A 120 -1.42 12.57 5.54
CA GLY A 120 -0.60 11.35 5.48
C GLY A 120 -0.81 10.40 6.64
N ILE A 121 -0.74 10.88 7.89
CA ILE A 121 -0.86 10.04 9.10
C ILE A 121 -2.16 9.22 9.11
N PRO A 122 -3.36 9.82 9.01
CA PRO A 122 -4.59 9.03 9.01
C PRO A 122 -4.69 8.10 7.79
N ALA A 123 -4.20 8.53 6.62
CA ALA A 123 -4.23 7.70 5.43
C ALA A 123 -3.31 6.47 5.54
N TYR A 124 -2.12 6.62 6.13
CA TYR A 124 -1.22 5.50 6.39
C TYR A 124 -1.75 4.57 7.47
N ALA A 125 -2.48 5.08 8.46
CA ALA A 125 -3.17 4.22 9.43
C ALA A 125 -4.18 3.30 8.73
N VAL A 126 -5.01 3.86 7.82
CA VAL A 126 -5.94 3.06 7.02
C VAL A 126 -5.20 2.06 6.12
N ALA A 127 -4.13 2.50 5.44
CA ALA A 127 -3.33 1.62 4.60
C ALA A 127 -2.66 0.48 5.39
N GLY A 128 -2.19 0.76 6.62
CA GLY A 128 -1.65 -0.23 7.54
C GLY A 128 -2.69 -1.26 7.95
N LEU A 129 -3.92 -0.84 8.27
CA LEU A 129 -5.03 -1.76 8.55
C LEU A 129 -5.36 -2.63 7.33
N VAL A 130 -5.39 -2.06 6.12
CA VAL A 130 -5.58 -2.80 4.88
C VAL A 130 -4.49 -3.86 4.70
N ALA A 131 -3.21 -3.48 4.89
CA ALA A 131 -2.11 -4.43 4.82
C ALA A 131 -2.23 -5.56 5.86
N TYR A 132 -2.61 -5.23 7.09
CA TYR A 132 -2.86 -6.22 8.15
C TYR A 132 -3.92 -7.24 7.73
N THR A 133 -5.04 -6.79 7.14
CA THR A 133 -6.09 -7.70 6.65
C THR A 133 -5.65 -8.61 5.51
N ARG A 134 -4.48 -8.38 4.90
CA ARG A 134 -3.94 -9.27 3.86
C ARG A 134 -3.08 -10.40 4.44
N ILE A 135 -2.51 -10.17 5.63
CA ILE A 135 -1.88 -11.24 6.42
C ILE A 135 -3.00 -12.06 7.04
N GLU A 136 -3.86 -11.43 7.84
CA GLU A 136 -4.88 -12.09 8.67
C GLU A 136 -6.24 -12.26 7.96
N GLY A 137 -6.21 -12.25 6.63
CA GLY A 137 -7.41 -12.51 5.82
C GLY A 137 -7.74 -13.99 5.81
N ILE A 138 -8.87 -14.37 5.23
CA ILE A 138 -9.17 -15.81 5.11
C ILE A 138 -8.08 -16.46 4.25
N ASP A 139 -7.59 -17.61 4.70
CA ASP A 139 -6.55 -18.38 4.02
C ASP A 139 -5.19 -17.64 3.89
N ASP A 140 -4.85 -16.65 4.71
CA ASP A 140 -3.51 -16.01 4.78
C ASP A 140 -2.84 -15.77 3.40
N ARG A 141 -3.61 -15.23 2.44
CA ARG A 141 -3.25 -15.27 1.00
C ARG A 141 -2.02 -14.43 0.62
N HIS A 142 -1.43 -13.72 1.57
CA HIS A 142 -0.23 -12.90 1.41
C HIS A 142 0.69 -13.01 2.61
N ASP A 143 2.00 -13.09 2.34
CA ASP A 143 3.02 -12.99 3.39
C ASP A 143 3.57 -11.56 3.53
N GLY A 144 4.49 -11.37 4.49
CA GLY A 144 5.15 -10.09 4.72
C GLY A 144 5.92 -9.56 3.51
N TRP A 145 6.43 -10.42 2.62
CA TRP A 145 7.14 -10.00 1.41
C TRP A 145 6.17 -9.47 0.36
N ASP A 146 5.01 -10.10 0.20
CA ASP A 146 3.95 -9.60 -0.68
C ASP A 146 3.50 -8.20 -0.27
N ILE A 147 3.40 -7.96 1.04
CA ILE A 147 3.05 -6.66 1.62
C ILE A 147 4.16 -5.64 1.42
N LEU A 148 5.40 -5.98 1.77
CA LEU A 148 6.56 -5.10 1.58
C LEU A 148 6.67 -4.67 0.10
N GLY A 149 6.52 -5.62 -0.82
CA GLY A 149 6.50 -5.36 -2.26
C GLY A 149 5.38 -4.40 -2.65
N GLY A 150 4.18 -4.58 -2.10
CA GLY A 150 3.05 -3.66 -2.31
C GLY A 150 3.36 -2.25 -1.82
N ILE A 151 3.90 -2.10 -0.61
CA ILE A 151 4.31 -0.80 -0.03
C ILE A 151 5.33 -0.12 -0.94
N VAL A 152 6.37 -0.84 -1.36
CA VAL A 152 7.43 -0.30 -2.22
C VAL A 152 6.88 0.17 -3.56
N VAL A 153 6.01 -0.62 -4.19
CA VAL A 153 5.36 -0.23 -5.45
C VAL A 153 4.51 1.03 -5.25
N GLY A 154 3.61 1.04 -4.27
CA GLY A 154 2.69 2.16 -4.04
C GLY A 154 3.41 3.46 -3.68
N VAL A 155 4.31 3.41 -2.69
CA VAL A 155 5.07 4.59 -2.24
C VAL A 155 6.07 5.03 -3.30
N GLY A 156 6.78 4.08 -3.93
CA GLY A 156 7.77 4.37 -4.96
C GLY A 156 7.16 5.04 -6.19
N SER A 157 6.04 4.52 -6.70
CA SER A 157 5.30 5.15 -7.81
C SER A 157 4.84 6.55 -7.46
N THR A 158 4.35 6.80 -6.24
CA THR A 158 3.99 8.14 -5.80
C THR A 158 5.19 9.09 -5.79
N TYR A 159 6.29 8.70 -5.15
CA TYR A 159 7.46 9.56 -5.01
C TYR A 159 8.15 9.86 -6.34
N LEU A 160 7.99 8.98 -7.33
CA LEU A 160 8.47 9.19 -8.70
C LEU A 160 7.67 10.27 -9.45
N PHE A 161 6.35 10.32 -9.26
CA PHE A 161 5.46 11.17 -10.06
C PHE A 161 4.85 12.36 -9.30
N THR A 162 5.04 12.46 -7.99
CA THR A 162 4.36 13.44 -7.13
C THR A 162 5.31 14.36 -6.40
N THR A 163 5.03 15.66 -6.48
CA THR A 163 5.76 16.71 -5.77
C THR A 163 4.89 17.35 -4.70
N PRO A 164 5.47 17.93 -3.63
CA PRO A 164 4.72 18.69 -2.64
C PRO A 164 3.83 19.78 -3.25
N TYR A 165 2.68 19.99 -2.63
CA TYR A 165 1.75 21.04 -3.00
C TYR A 165 2.34 22.39 -2.62
N GLN A 166 2.78 23.13 -3.64
CA GLN A 166 3.17 24.52 -3.45
C GLN A 166 1.91 25.37 -3.34
N LYS A 167 1.68 26.00 -2.19
CA LYS A 167 0.85 27.21 -2.20
C LYS A 167 1.69 28.28 -2.90
N GLU A 168 1.08 29.23 -3.60
CA GLU A 168 1.81 30.40 -4.06
C GLU A 168 2.38 31.11 -2.82
N HIS A 169 3.66 30.87 -2.54
CA HIS A 169 4.37 31.42 -1.39
C HIS A 169 5.15 32.68 -1.79
N LEU A 170 5.19 33.03 -3.08
CA LEU A 170 5.96 34.16 -3.58
C LEU A 170 5.11 34.96 -4.58
N GLU A 171 4.46 36.03 -4.11
CA GLU A 171 3.88 37.03 -5.00
C GLU A 171 4.97 38.07 -5.31
N LEU A 172 5.27 38.25 -6.61
CA LEU A 172 6.08 39.36 -7.11
C LEU A 172 5.16 40.55 -7.38
N SER A 173 5.35 41.64 -6.64
CA SER A 173 4.66 42.90 -6.91
C SER A 173 5.60 43.89 -7.59
N PHE A 174 5.11 44.54 -8.65
CA PHE A 174 5.82 45.61 -9.33
C PHE A 174 4.96 46.87 -9.33
N LYS A 175 5.52 48.00 -8.90
CA LYS A 175 4.86 49.30 -8.92
C LYS A 175 5.81 50.34 -9.50
N SER A 176 5.28 51.16 -10.42
CA SER A 176 5.98 52.26 -11.07
C SER A 176 5.13 53.53 -10.94
N GLY A 177 5.72 54.62 -10.45
CA GLY A 177 5.04 55.91 -10.34
C GLY A 177 5.96 57.04 -9.87
N GLY A 178 5.84 58.22 -10.48
CA GLY A 178 6.61 59.42 -10.09
C GLY A 178 8.11 59.40 -10.39
N GLY A 179 8.60 58.42 -11.16
CA GLY A 179 10.04 58.22 -11.42
C GLY A 179 10.66 57.07 -10.60
N ASP A 180 9.93 56.51 -9.65
CA ASP A 180 10.40 55.42 -8.79
C ASP A 180 9.88 54.05 -9.26
N TYR A 181 10.72 53.03 -9.06
CA TYR A 181 10.41 51.62 -9.32
C TYR A 181 10.53 50.80 -8.03
N LEU A 182 9.48 50.05 -7.70
CA LEU A 182 9.44 49.15 -6.55
C LEU A 182 9.21 47.71 -6.99
N ILE A 183 10.07 46.81 -6.52
CA ILE A 183 9.92 45.36 -6.62
C ILE A 183 9.70 44.81 -5.21
N GLY A 184 8.55 44.18 -4.97
CA GLY A 184 8.20 43.56 -3.70
C GLY A 184 8.16 42.04 -3.79
N PHE A 185 8.76 41.38 -2.80
CA PHE A 185 8.61 39.94 -2.59
C PHE A 185 7.70 39.72 -1.39
N LYS A 186 6.51 39.15 -1.63
CA LYS A 186 5.62 38.80 -0.54
C LYS A 186 5.69 37.30 -0.30
N TYR A 187 6.30 36.95 0.82
CA TYR A 187 6.42 35.58 1.28
C TYR A 187 5.34 35.26 2.31
N LYS A 188 4.50 34.26 2.04
CA LYS A 188 3.45 33.82 2.96
C LYS A 188 3.91 32.52 3.64
N PHE A 189 4.35 32.66 4.90
CA PHE A 189 4.68 31.54 5.79
C PHE A 189 3.44 30.67 6.04
#